data_AF-A0A1F2TVB2-F1
#
_entry.id   AF-A0A1F2TVB2-F1
#
_cell.length_a   1.000
_cell.length_b   1.000
_cell.length_c   1.000
_cell.angle_alpha   90.00
_cell.angle_beta   90.00
_cell.angle_gamma   90.00
#
_symmetry.space_group_name_H-M   'P 1'
#
loop_
_entity.id
_entity.type
_entity.pdbx_description
1 polymer ?
#
loop_
_entity_poly.entity_id
_entity_poly.type
_entity_poly.pdbx_seq_one_letter_code
_entity_poly.pdbx_strand_id
1 'polypeptide(L)' 'MTKTTVYLPTELKRALKRAAAQRRCSEAELLREAVSRLTGEAEAPVPKLPLFRSTGPSIAEHVDRALGGFGVR' A
#
# COMPACT_ATOMS: atom_id res chain seq x y z
N MET A 1 16.26 -5.39 11.25
CA MET A 1 14.98 -5.64 11.98
C MET A 1 15.01 -4.82 13.25
N THR A 2 13.90 -4.16 13.59
CA THR A 2 13.75 -3.38 14.83
C THR A 2 12.90 -4.19 15.82
N LYS A 3 13.34 -4.29 17.09
CA LYS A 3 12.56 -4.96 18.13
C LYS A 3 11.43 -4.02 18.59
N THR A 4 10.19 -4.46 18.43
CA THR A 4 9.00 -3.69 18.80
C THR A 4 8.20 -4.47 19.84
N THR A 5 7.77 -3.79 20.90
CA THR A 5 6.87 -4.33 21.92
C THR A 5 5.48 -3.73 21.71
N VAL A 6 4.45 -4.55 21.63
CA VAL A 6 3.05 -4.12 21.45
C VAL A 6 2.17 -4.78 22.50
N TYR A 7 1.13 -4.06 22.95
CA TYR A 7 0.09 -4.63 23.80
C TYR A 7 -0.89 -5.42 22.95
N LEU A 8 -1.23 -6.64 23.39
CA LEU A 8 -2.23 -7.49 22.77
C LEU A 8 -3.25 -7.90 23.84
N PRO A 9 -4.56 -7.83 23.55
CA PRO A 9 -5.55 -8.48 24.38
C PRO A 9 -5.21 -9.96 24.60
N THR A 10 -5.53 -10.48 25.77
CA THR A 10 -5.17 -11.85 26.18
C THR A 10 -5.71 -12.89 25.20
N GLU A 11 -6.92 -12.67 24.70
CA GLU A 11 -7.64 -13.50 23.74
C GLU A 11 -6.88 -13.55 22.41
N LEU A 12 -6.38 -12.39 21.96
CA LEU A 12 -5.62 -12.25 20.72
C LEU A 12 -4.25 -12.93 20.84
N LYS A 13 -3.56 -12.78 21.97
CA LYS A 13 -2.30 -13.49 22.24
C LYS A 13 -2.49 -15.01 22.22
N ARG A 14 -3.58 -15.52 22.80
CA ARG A 14 -3.93 -16.95 22.76
C ARG A 14 -4.22 -17.42 21.35
N ALA A 15 -4.96 -16.65 20.56
CA ALA A 15 -5.23 -16.96 19.17
C ALA A 15 -3.95 -17.00 18.32
N LEU A 16 -3.07 -16.02 18.50
CA LEU A 16 -1.77 -15.94 17.84
C LEU A 16 -0.91 -17.18 18.13
N LYS A 17 -0.81 -17.58 19.40
CA LYS A 17 -0.06 -18.78 19.82
C LYS A 17 -0.60 -20.06 19.15
N ARG A 18 -1.92 -20.23 19.09
CA ARG A 18 -2.55 -21.39 18.42
C ARG A 18 -2.24 -21.40 16.92
N ALA A 19 -2.38 -20.24 16.25
CA ALA A 19 -2.12 -20.13 14.82
C ALA A 19 -0.64 -20.41 14.47
N ALA A 20 0.29 -19.86 15.26
CA ALA A 20 1.72 -20.10 15.09
C ALA A 20 2.08 -21.59 15.27
N ALA A 21 1.50 -22.26 16.27
CA ALA A 21 1.70 -23.69 16.49
C ALA A 21 1.17 -24.54 15.32
N GLN A 22 -0.03 -24.23 14.81
CA GLN A 22 -0.60 -24.94 13.66
C GLN A 22 0.25 -24.78 12.39
N ARG A 23 0.83 -23.59 12.19
CA ARG A 23 1.69 -23.29 11.03
C ARG A 23 3.17 -23.64 11.24
N ARG A 24 3.53 -24.15 12.43
CA ARG A 24 4.91 -24.49 12.84
C ARG A 24 5.90 -23.34 12.62
N CYS A 25 5.48 -22.11 12.89
CA CYS A 25 6.31 -20.91 12.80
C CYS A 25 6.30 -20.13 14.12
N SER A 26 7.14 -19.09 14.23
CA SER A 26 7.15 -18.23 15.41
C SER A 26 5.99 -17.23 15.39
N GLU A 27 5.49 -16.84 16.57
CA GLU A 27 4.46 -15.79 16.66
C GLU A 27 4.92 -14.47 16.02
N ALA A 28 6.21 -14.15 16.13
CA ALA A 28 6.80 -12.97 15.52
C ALA A 28 6.84 -13.06 13.99
N GLU A 29 6.99 -14.25 13.42
CA GLU A 29 6.90 -14.47 11.98
C GLU A 29 5.48 -14.28 11.46
N LEU A 30 4.50 -14.82 12.18
CA LEU A 30 3.09 -14.64 11.85
C LEU A 30 2.66 -13.16 11.94
N LEU A 31 3.14 -12.43 12.95
CA LEU A 31 2.92 -10.99 13.06
C LEU A 31 3.58 -10.22 11.91
N ARG A 32 4.81 -10.57 11.51
CA ARG A 32 5.49 -9.95 10.36
C ARG A 32 4.74 -10.19 9.05
N GLU A 33 4.26 -11.43 8.83
CA GLU A 33 3.44 -11.79 7.65
C GLU A 33 2.15 -10.95 7.60
N ALA A 34 1.43 -10.88 8.72
CA ALA A 34 0.17 -10.14 8.81
C ALA A 34 0.37 -8.64 8.58
N VAL A 35 1.38 -8.04 9.22
CA VAL A 35 1.71 -6.62 9.05
C VAL A 35 2.12 -6.35 7.60
N SER A 36 3.02 -7.17 7.03
CA SER A 36 3.47 -7.02 5.64
C SER A 36 2.31 -7.05 4.64
N ARG A 37 1.36 -7.97 4.82
CA ARG A 37 0.16 -8.03 3.96
C ARG A 37 -0.67 -6.76 4.07
N LEU A 38 -0.97 -6.31 5.29
CA LEU A 38 -1.79 -5.12 5.54
C LEU A 38 -1.12 -3.83 5.02
N THR A 39 0.19 -3.69 5.21
CA THR A 39 0.92 -2.49 4.76
C THR A 39 1.24 -2.54 3.27
N GLY A 40 1.48 -3.72 2.70
CA GLY A 40 1.73 -3.89 1.27
C GLY A 40 0.48 -3.67 0.42
N GLU A 41 -0.71 -3.99 0.95
CA GLU A 41 -1.99 -3.60 0.33
C GLU A 41 -2.24 -2.08 0.42
N ALA A 42 -1.74 -1.43 1.48
CA ALA A 42 -1.87 0.01 1.68
C ALA A 42 -0.87 0.83 0.85
N GLU A 43 0.23 0.22 0.42
CA GLU A 43 1.21 0.85 -0.46
C GLU A 43 0.64 0.88 -1.88
N ALA A 44 -0.02 1.99 -2.23
CA ALA A 44 -0.54 2.19 -3.58
C ALA A 44 0.56 1.85 -4.59
N PRO A 45 0.30 0.96 -5.56
CA PRO A 45 1.34 0.53 -6.49
C PRO A 45 1.97 1.75 -7.15
N VAL A 46 3.31 1.76 -7.25
CA VAL A 46 4.05 2.84 -7.90
C VAL A 46 3.40 3.10 -9.26
N PRO A 47 2.96 4.34 -9.56
CA PRO A 47 2.22 4.62 -10.78
C PRO A 47 3.05 4.22 -11.99
N LYS A 48 2.57 3.22 -12.74
CA LYS A 48 3.19 2.80 -14.00
C LYS A 48 2.72 3.76 -15.09
N LEU A 49 3.58 4.71 -15.42
CA LEU A 49 3.38 5.63 -16.54
C LEU A 49 4.00 5.04 -17.82
N PRO A 50 3.42 5.30 -19.01
CA PRO A 50 2.23 6.14 -19.27
C PRO A 50 0.90 5.38 -19.13
N LEU A 51 -0.15 6.03 -18.63
CA LEU A 51 -1.50 5.43 -18.46
C LEU A 51 -2.17 5.09 -19.80
N PHE A 52 -1.89 5.89 -20.83
CA PHE A 52 -2.31 5.67 -22.20
C PHE A 52 -1.30 6.34 -23.14
N ARG A 53 -1.28 5.92 -24.40
CA ARG A 53 -0.52 6.63 -25.45
C ARG A 53 -1.48 7.51 -26.23
N SER A 54 -1.26 8.82 -26.19
CA SER A 54 -1.97 9.76 -27.06
C SER A 54 -1.35 9.74 -28.45
N THR A 55 -2.18 9.91 -29.47
CA THR A 55 -1.73 10.25 -30.83
C THR A 55 -1.83 11.77 -31.01
N GLY A 56 -0.79 12.38 -31.58
CA GLY A 56 -0.71 13.84 -31.78
C GLY A 56 0.22 14.57 -30.79
N PRO A 57 0.33 15.91 -30.91
CA PRO A 57 1.19 16.74 -30.07
C PRO A 57 0.82 16.63 -28.59
N SER A 58 1.83 16.61 -27.72
CA SER A 58 1.59 16.52 -26.28
C SER A 58 0.92 17.79 -25.78
N ILE A 59 -0.21 17.66 -25.07
CA ILE A 59 -0.82 18.81 -24.37
C ILE A 59 0.17 19.47 -23.38
N ALA A 60 1.14 18.72 -22.87
CA ALA A 60 2.19 19.23 -21.99
C ALA A 60 3.08 20.28 -22.69
N GLU A 61 3.15 20.30 -24.02
CA GLU A 61 3.91 21.29 -24.79
C GLU A 61 3.12 22.60 -25.01
N HIS A 62 1.80 22.58 -24.81
CA HIS A 62 0.90 23.69 -25.11
C HIS A 62 -0.14 23.93 -24.01
N VAL A 63 0.26 23.78 -22.75
CA VAL A 63 -0.63 23.85 -21.58
C VAL A 63 -1.40 25.17 -21.51
N ASP A 64 -0.73 26.31 -21.69
CA ASP A 64 -1.36 27.64 -21.57
C ASP A 64 -2.48 27.84 -22.60
N ARG A 65 -2.28 27.36 -23.83
CA ARG A 65 -3.32 27.39 -24.86
C ARG A 65 -4.48 26.50 -24.49
N ALA A 66 -4.21 25.30 -24.00
CA ALA A 66 -5.24 24.33 -23.63
C ALA A 66 -6.10 24.78 -22.43
N LEU A 67 -5.52 25.59 -21.54
CA LEU A 67 -6.22 26.18 -20.39
C LEU A 67 -6.92 27.51 -20.71
N GLY A 68 -6.87 27.99 -21.96
CA GLY A 68 -7.56 29.21 -22.37
C GLY A 68 -9.08 29.10 -22.13
N GLY A 69 -9.64 29.99 -21.32
CA GLY A 69 -11.07 29.98 -20.97
C GLY A 69 -11.44 29.00 -19.86
N PHE A 70 -10.48 28.29 -19.25
CA PHE A 70 -10.75 27.44 -18.10
C PHE A 70 -11.18 28.27 -16.89
N GLY A 71 -12.36 27.97 -16.34
CA GLY A 71 -12.89 28.65 -15.16
C GLY A 71 -13.60 29.99 -15.43
N VAL A 72 -13.76 30.40 -16.69
CA VAL A 72 -14.59 31.56 -17.04
C VAL A 72 -16.05 31.11 -17.12
N ARG A 73 -16.92 31.80 -16.39
CA ARG A 73 -18.30 31.41 -16.10
C ARG A 73 -19.29 32.20 -16.94
#